data_AF-A0A964EX39-F1
#
_entry.id   AF-A0A964EX39-F1
#
_cell.length_a   1.000
_cell.length_b   1.000
_cell.length_c   1.000
_cell.angle_alpha   90.00
_cell.angle_beta   90.00
_cell.angle_gamma   90.00
#
_symmetry.space_group_name_H-M   'P 1'
#
loop_
_entity.id
_entity.type
_entity.pdbx_description
1 polymer ?
#
loop_
_entity_poly.entity_id
_entity_poly.type
_entity_poly.pdbx_seq_one_letter_code
_entity_poly.pdbx_strand_id
1 'polypeptide(L)'
;MLRMNVAQMTLALGITLGLVACEEKSSNKLVLGQQAVQCDLTLETLPGTEWIIEKINPDKSVEPDMSTRLKFYKDGDKIMAKYNVGSLSDMYTYECDVKGDELDCREPPKLKDWCQALIVADGAECTAEKLKEWAPKATDEELAAGMKEANEVVAKYREGPEWQQFMFNNNNLGNKLQGLLYAKINARKCNLTITDMYMTIYNGKRLEDSNPVGTNAFVKNDKGELLWEHCTDSGDLYARKTGDFPEKEEDIQACYPNMGCSFAVNEEVHYHYLGQDGREAKEGCTYSYDLWANGKPLQKDVQAELVDANGKKEVRWHNAHKFDAAGPEVVTMVRYQTCEGKKEQTEVSCNLVNVQ
;
A
#
# COMPACT_ATOMS: atom_id res chain seq x y z
N MET A 1 67.66 -16.24 -15.99
CA MET A 1 67.51 -14.86 -16.48
C MET A 1 66.86 -14.07 -15.34
N LEU A 2 67.59 -13.62 -14.32
CA LEU A 2 68.58 -12.54 -14.24
C LEU A 2 68.02 -11.11 -14.44
N ARG A 3 67.71 -10.49 -13.29
CA ARG A 3 68.00 -9.11 -12.81
C ARG A 3 67.48 -7.88 -13.59
N MET A 4 66.82 -6.97 -12.86
CA MET A 4 67.11 -5.52 -12.73
C MET A 4 66.24 -4.97 -11.56
N ASN A 5 66.79 -4.60 -10.38
CA ASN A 5 67.51 -3.38 -9.97
C ASN A 5 66.75 -2.07 -10.29
N VAL A 6 66.10 -1.46 -9.30
CA VAL A 6 66.60 -0.41 -8.36
C VAL A 6 66.88 0.93 -9.05
N ALA A 7 66.05 1.93 -8.74
CA ALA A 7 66.48 3.32 -8.59
C ALA A 7 65.52 4.03 -7.63
N GLN A 8 65.97 4.22 -6.38
CA GLN A 8 65.45 5.21 -5.46
C GLN A 8 65.80 6.59 -6.02
N MET A 9 64.82 7.49 -6.09
CA MET A 9 65.08 8.91 -6.27
C MET A 9 64.39 9.68 -5.14
N THR A 10 65.22 10.03 -4.17
CA THR A 10 64.90 10.92 -3.06
C THR A 10 64.77 12.34 -3.61
N LEU A 11 63.58 12.93 -3.51
CA LEU A 11 63.42 14.38 -3.66
C LEU A 11 62.83 14.94 -2.36
N ALA A 12 63.68 15.60 -1.59
CA ALA A 12 63.29 16.45 -0.50
C ALA A 12 62.61 17.70 -1.07
N LEU A 13 61.38 17.99 -0.63
CA LEU A 13 60.77 19.30 -0.87
C LEU A 13 60.03 19.79 0.38
N GLY A 14 60.61 20.86 0.92
CA GLY A 14 60.04 21.96 1.69
C GLY A 14 58.66 21.77 2.33
N ILE A 15 58.69 21.78 3.66
CA ILE A 15 57.58 22.17 4.53
C ILE A 15 57.19 23.61 4.19
N THR A 16 56.04 23.81 3.57
CA THR A 16 55.27 25.06 3.62
C THR A 16 54.04 24.82 4.47
N LEU A 17 54.05 25.35 5.69
CA LEU A 17 52.86 25.56 6.52
C LEU A 17 51.92 26.53 5.79
N GLY A 18 51.02 25.98 4.97
CA GLY A 18 49.82 26.66 4.54
C GLY A 18 48.74 26.45 5.60
N LEU A 19 48.39 27.51 6.30
CA LEU A 19 47.18 27.59 7.13
C LEU A 19 45.96 27.32 6.24
N VAL A 20 45.52 26.06 6.20
CA VAL A 20 44.19 25.74 5.65
C VAL A 20 43.21 26.15 6.72
N ALA A 21 42.57 27.30 6.50
CA ALA A 21 41.37 27.69 7.20
C ALA A 21 40.38 26.51 7.13
N CYS A 22 40.03 25.97 8.30
CA CYS A 22 38.80 25.22 8.45
C CYS A 22 37.66 26.19 8.09
N GLU A 23 37.16 26.12 6.86
CA GLU A 23 35.79 26.53 6.60
C GLU A 23 34.90 25.61 7.45
N GLU A 24 34.49 26.13 8.61
CA GLU A 24 33.36 25.63 9.36
C GLU A 24 32.16 25.58 8.42
N LYS A 25 31.92 24.41 7.85
CA LYS A 25 30.63 24.06 7.25
C LYS A 25 29.56 24.39 8.28
N SER A 26 28.73 25.37 7.92
CA SER A 26 27.57 25.87 8.62
C SER A 26 27.03 24.90 9.67
N SER A 27 27.36 25.17 10.92
CA SER A 27 26.56 24.68 12.03
C SER A 27 25.14 25.17 11.76
N ASN A 28 24.22 24.23 11.56
CA ASN A 28 22.81 24.50 11.73
C ASN A 28 22.66 25.10 13.12
N LYS A 29 22.50 26.43 13.18
CA LYS A 29 22.21 27.16 14.42
C LYS A 29 21.02 26.46 15.06
N LEU A 30 21.27 25.71 16.14
CA LEU A 30 20.25 25.32 17.09
C LEU A 30 19.64 26.62 17.60
N VAL A 31 18.46 26.96 17.09
CA VAL A 31 17.68 28.09 17.61
C VAL A 31 17.15 27.67 18.98
N LEU A 32 17.92 27.98 20.02
CA LEU A 32 17.49 27.97 21.40
C LEU A 32 16.27 28.91 21.51
N GLY A 33 15.07 28.36 21.61
CA GLY A 33 13.83 29.13 21.73
C GLY A 33 12.69 28.73 20.80
N GLN A 34 12.86 27.73 19.93
CA GLN A 34 11.72 27.16 19.23
C GLN A 34 10.82 26.48 20.27
N GLN A 35 9.65 27.08 20.56
CA GLN A 35 8.69 26.54 21.52
C GLN A 35 8.37 25.09 21.10
N ALA A 36 8.59 24.15 22.02
CA ALA A 36 8.17 22.79 21.82
C ALA A 36 6.67 22.81 21.52
N VAL A 37 6.28 22.26 20.37
CA VAL A 37 4.87 22.03 20.07
C VAL A 37 4.37 21.09 21.16
N GLN A 38 3.36 21.52 21.92
CA GLN A 38 2.76 20.66 22.93
C GLN A 38 2.15 19.46 22.21
N CYS A 39 2.78 18.30 22.39
CA CYS A 39 2.34 17.06 21.76
C CYS A 39 1.75 16.15 22.81
N ASP A 40 0.42 16.08 22.84
CA ASP A 40 -0.31 15.20 23.76
C ASP A 40 -0.43 13.76 23.21
N LEU A 41 0.34 13.42 22.17
CA LEU A 41 0.33 12.08 21.58
C LEU A 41 1.17 11.09 22.38
N THR A 42 0.53 10.01 22.79
CA THR A 42 1.16 8.79 23.31
C THR A 42 0.71 7.58 22.48
N LEU A 43 1.33 6.42 22.71
CA LEU A 43 0.93 5.19 22.01
C LEU A 43 -0.53 4.81 22.32
N GLU A 44 -1.01 5.14 23.52
CA GLU A 44 -2.39 4.89 23.97
C GLU A 44 -3.41 5.84 23.34
N THR A 45 -3.00 7.07 22.99
CA THR A 45 -3.87 8.06 22.34
C THR A 45 -3.79 8.02 20.81
N LEU A 46 -2.92 7.18 20.25
CA LEU A 46 -2.76 7.04 18.81
C LEU A 46 -4.00 6.47 18.10
N PRO A 47 -4.74 5.49 18.65
CA PRO A 47 -5.98 5.03 18.03
C PRO A 47 -7.00 6.17 17.84
N GLY A 48 -7.64 6.20 16.68
CA GLY A 48 -8.55 7.28 16.26
C GLY A 48 -7.85 8.43 15.53
N THR A 49 -6.56 8.30 15.21
CA THR A 49 -5.80 9.32 14.48
C THR A 49 -5.49 8.90 13.05
N GLU A 50 -5.41 9.89 12.17
CA GLU A 50 -5.10 9.74 10.74
C GLU A 50 -3.88 10.58 10.40
N TRP A 51 -3.06 10.06 9.50
CA TRP A 51 -1.72 10.54 9.19
C TRP A 51 -1.45 10.45 7.70
N ILE A 52 -0.71 11.42 7.18
CA ILE A 52 -0.27 11.47 5.78
C ILE A 52 1.23 11.76 5.73
N ILE A 53 1.91 11.22 4.73
CA ILE A 53 3.37 11.40 4.62
C ILE A 53 3.71 12.83 4.24
N GLU A 54 4.83 13.35 4.73
CA GLU A 54 5.46 14.53 4.18
C GLU A 54 6.24 14.16 2.91
N LYS A 55 5.94 14.80 1.79
CA LYS A 55 6.73 14.69 0.56
C LYS A 55 7.78 15.80 0.53
N ILE A 56 9.01 15.43 0.18
CA ILE A 56 10.11 16.38 -0.04
C ILE A 56 10.23 16.63 -1.54
N ASN A 57 9.99 17.87 -1.96
CA ASN A 57 10.10 18.29 -3.35
C ASN A 57 11.57 18.52 -3.76
N PRO A 58 11.88 18.60 -5.07
CA PRO A 58 13.24 18.83 -5.56
C PRO A 58 13.89 20.12 -5.03
N ASP A 59 13.08 21.13 -4.70
CA ASP A 59 13.51 22.40 -4.09
C ASP A 59 13.67 22.31 -2.56
N LYS A 60 13.50 21.12 -1.99
CA LYS A 60 13.51 20.80 -0.55
C LYS A 60 12.34 21.41 0.24
N SER A 61 11.34 21.96 -0.44
CA SER A 61 10.06 22.24 0.22
C SER A 61 9.42 20.92 0.66
N VAL A 62 8.65 21.00 1.75
CA VAL A 62 7.96 19.86 2.32
C VAL A 62 6.47 20.14 2.26
N GLU A 63 5.70 19.21 1.72
CA GLU A 63 4.25 19.30 1.66
C GLU A 63 3.59 17.99 2.10
N PRO A 64 2.43 18.04 2.78
CA PRO A 64 1.68 16.83 3.10
C PRO A 64 1.13 16.17 1.83
N ASP A 65 1.33 14.87 1.70
CA ASP A 65 0.90 14.07 0.57
C ASP A 65 -0.11 12.99 1.00
N MET A 66 -1.37 13.20 0.63
CA MET A 66 -2.49 12.30 0.95
C MET A 66 -2.42 10.95 0.22
N SER A 67 -1.57 10.82 -0.80
CA SER A 67 -1.41 9.57 -1.56
C SER A 67 -0.80 8.46 -0.71
N THR A 68 -0.06 8.78 0.36
CA THR A 68 0.46 7.83 1.33
C THR A 68 -0.10 8.16 2.70
N ARG A 69 -0.92 7.28 3.25
CA ARG A 69 -1.78 7.56 4.40
C ARG A 69 -1.90 6.37 5.34
N LEU A 70 -1.95 6.69 6.63
CA LEU A 70 -1.95 5.75 7.75
C LEU A 70 -3.03 6.15 8.77
N LYS A 71 -3.80 5.18 9.25
CA LYS A 71 -4.81 5.37 10.30
C LYS A 71 -4.62 4.36 11.39
N PHE A 72 -4.59 4.82 12.63
CA PHE A 72 -4.65 3.94 13.80
C PHE A 72 -6.08 3.88 14.34
N TYR A 73 -6.54 2.72 14.77
CA TYR A 73 -7.86 2.53 15.35
C TYR A 73 -7.84 1.40 16.38
N LYS A 74 -8.92 1.28 17.17
CA LYS A 74 -9.11 0.14 18.08
C LYS A 74 -10.06 -0.87 17.45
N ASP A 75 -9.71 -2.13 17.58
CA ASP A 75 -10.61 -3.26 17.37
C ASP A 75 -10.65 -4.10 18.64
N GLY A 76 -11.70 -3.92 19.44
CA GLY A 76 -11.72 -4.35 20.83
C GLY A 76 -10.58 -3.73 21.64
N ASP A 77 -9.77 -4.58 22.27
CA ASP A 77 -8.61 -4.18 23.06
C ASP A 77 -7.31 -4.04 22.23
N LYS A 78 -7.37 -4.38 20.94
CA LYS A 78 -6.19 -4.34 20.06
C LYS A 78 -6.05 -2.98 19.38
N ILE A 79 -4.80 -2.53 19.25
CA ILE A 79 -4.46 -1.41 18.37
C ILE A 79 -4.27 -1.97 16.96
N MET A 80 -4.96 -1.36 16.01
CA MET A 80 -4.89 -1.72 14.60
C MET A 80 -4.40 -0.52 13.79
N ALA A 81 -3.78 -0.79 12.65
CA ALA A 81 -3.43 0.23 11.68
C ALA A 81 -3.96 -0.15 10.28
N LYS A 82 -4.49 0.84 9.55
CA LYS A 82 -4.70 0.77 8.11
C LYS A 82 -3.65 1.63 7.41
N TYR A 83 -2.92 1.07 6.46
CA TYR A 83 -1.85 1.75 5.75
C TYR A 83 -1.80 1.30 4.30
N ASN A 84 -1.57 2.24 3.38
CA ASN A 84 -1.58 1.94 1.95
C ASN A 84 -0.19 1.79 1.32
N VAL A 85 0.91 2.02 2.06
CA VAL A 85 2.27 1.82 1.53
C VAL A 85 2.52 2.67 0.25
N GLY A 86 1.83 3.81 0.12
CA GLY A 86 1.85 4.65 -1.08
C GLY A 86 1.14 4.06 -2.31
N SER A 87 0.48 2.89 -2.19
CA SER A 87 -0.42 2.37 -3.20
C SER A 87 -1.70 3.21 -3.27
N LEU A 88 -2.16 3.49 -4.48
CA LEU A 88 -3.39 4.26 -4.69
C LEU A 88 -4.66 3.40 -4.56
N SER A 89 -4.54 2.08 -4.74
CA SER A 89 -5.65 1.11 -4.72
C SER A 89 -5.63 0.18 -3.50
N ASP A 90 -4.45 -0.13 -2.97
CA ASP A 90 -4.33 -1.11 -1.89
C ASP A 90 -4.43 -0.43 -0.52
N MET A 91 -5.20 -1.05 0.37
CA MET A 91 -5.17 -0.75 1.79
C MET A 91 -4.87 -2.02 2.58
N TYR A 92 -3.84 -1.98 3.41
CA TYR A 92 -3.40 -3.11 4.23
C TYR A 92 -3.79 -2.87 5.68
N THR A 93 -4.08 -3.96 6.41
CA THR A 93 -4.46 -3.91 7.83
C THR A 93 -3.40 -4.61 8.66
N TYR A 94 -2.99 -3.96 9.75
CA TYR A 94 -1.94 -4.41 10.63
C TYR A 94 -2.47 -4.50 12.06
N GLU A 95 -2.12 -5.57 12.77
CA GLU A 95 -2.28 -5.66 14.22
C GLU A 95 -1.01 -5.14 14.89
N CYS A 96 -1.15 -4.24 15.85
CA CYS A 96 -0.04 -3.54 16.50
C CYS A 96 0.16 -3.98 17.96
N ASP A 97 1.41 -4.24 18.32
CA ASP A 97 1.84 -4.47 19.70
C ASP A 97 2.73 -3.31 20.17
N VAL A 98 2.55 -2.88 21.42
CA VAL A 98 3.44 -1.91 22.06
C VAL A 98 4.76 -2.60 22.42
N LYS A 99 5.88 -2.08 21.91
CA LYS A 99 7.22 -2.56 22.24
C LYS A 99 8.10 -1.39 22.69
N GLY A 100 8.17 -1.17 24.00
CA GLY A 100 8.92 -0.04 24.54
C GLY A 100 8.29 1.30 24.15
N ASP A 101 8.98 2.08 23.32
CA ASP A 101 8.53 3.41 22.87
C ASP A 101 8.04 3.45 21.40
N GLU A 102 7.80 2.28 20.81
CA GLU A 102 7.27 2.10 19.45
C GLU A 102 6.10 1.11 19.39
N LEU A 103 5.32 1.20 18.30
CA LEU A 103 4.41 0.13 17.89
C LEU A 103 5.11 -0.76 16.86
N ASP A 104 5.04 -2.07 17.07
CA ASP A 104 5.38 -3.10 16.08
C ASP A 104 4.07 -3.63 15.50
N CYS A 105 3.75 -3.20 14.28
CA CYS A 105 2.52 -3.51 13.56
C CYS A 105 2.80 -4.51 12.44
N ARG A 106 1.98 -5.57 12.34
CA ARG A 106 2.19 -6.67 11.39
C ARG A 106 0.91 -7.01 10.65
N GLU A 107 1.00 -7.21 9.34
CA GLU A 107 -0.11 -7.84 8.61
C GLU A 107 -0.35 -9.27 9.12
N PRO A 108 -1.56 -9.84 8.94
CA PRO A 108 -1.80 -11.25 9.21
C PRO A 108 -0.77 -12.16 8.49
N PRO A 109 -0.25 -13.21 9.14
CA PRO A 109 0.76 -14.06 8.55
C PRO A 109 0.20 -14.90 7.39
N LYS A 110 0.86 -14.87 6.23
CA LYS A 110 0.53 -15.72 5.08
C LYS A 110 1.23 -17.08 5.19
N LEU A 111 0.81 -17.87 6.18
CA LEU A 111 1.50 -19.11 6.60
C LEU A 111 1.75 -20.10 5.45
N LYS A 112 0.79 -20.24 4.53
CA LYS A 112 0.95 -21.03 3.30
C LYS A 112 2.13 -20.54 2.46
N ASP A 113 2.19 -19.25 2.16
CA ASP A 113 3.22 -18.66 1.31
C ASP A 113 4.59 -18.70 2.01
N TRP A 114 4.62 -18.52 3.34
CA TRP A 114 5.84 -18.68 4.14
C TRP A 114 6.39 -20.10 4.06
N CYS A 115 5.51 -21.10 4.16
CA CYS A 115 5.92 -22.49 3.99
C CYS A 115 6.39 -22.80 2.58
N GLN A 116 5.71 -22.29 1.54
CA GLN A 116 6.16 -22.48 0.16
C GLN A 116 7.60 -21.97 0.00
N ALA A 117 7.89 -20.75 0.50
CA ALA A 117 9.24 -20.17 0.50
C ALA A 117 10.26 -21.00 1.29
N LEU A 118 9.88 -21.56 2.45
CA LEU A 118 10.74 -22.45 3.23
C LEU A 118 11.03 -23.77 2.51
N ILE A 119 10.02 -24.39 1.90
CA ILE A 119 10.15 -25.70 1.24
C ILE A 119 11.02 -25.61 -0.02
N VAL A 120 10.94 -24.50 -0.78
CA VAL A 120 11.77 -24.31 -1.98
C VAL A 120 13.20 -23.88 -1.65
N ALA A 121 13.48 -23.48 -0.40
CA ALA A 121 14.80 -23.08 0.01
C ALA A 121 15.64 -24.30 0.40
N ASP A 122 16.85 -24.38 -0.15
CA ASP A 122 17.76 -25.51 0.11
C ASP A 122 18.06 -25.66 1.60
N GLY A 123 17.80 -26.85 2.14
CA GLY A 123 18.11 -27.21 3.53
C GLY A 123 17.20 -26.61 4.59
N ALA A 124 16.07 -26.02 4.20
CA ALA A 124 15.05 -25.54 5.13
C ALA A 124 13.81 -26.43 5.10
N GLU A 125 13.16 -26.54 6.26
CA GLU A 125 11.89 -27.23 6.42
C GLU A 125 10.84 -26.24 6.93
N CYS A 126 9.60 -26.40 6.47
CA CYS A 126 8.47 -25.72 7.11
C CYS A 126 7.94 -26.59 8.25
N THR A 127 8.21 -26.18 9.50
CA THR A 127 7.71 -26.86 10.70
C THR A 127 6.82 -25.92 11.52
N ALA A 128 5.95 -26.50 12.34
CA ALA A 128 5.06 -25.74 13.21
C ALA A 128 5.85 -24.86 14.19
N GLU A 129 6.95 -25.37 14.75
CA GLU A 129 7.79 -24.64 15.70
C GLU A 129 8.39 -23.38 15.04
N LYS A 130 8.92 -23.53 13.81
CA LYS A 130 9.52 -22.42 13.07
C LYS A 130 8.48 -21.38 12.68
N LEU A 131 7.30 -21.81 12.23
CA LEU A 131 6.21 -20.87 11.94
C LEU A 131 5.71 -20.17 13.22
N LYS A 132 5.61 -20.89 14.34
CA LYS A 132 5.18 -20.32 15.63
C LYS A 132 6.18 -19.28 16.15
N GLU A 133 7.47 -19.48 15.94
CA GLU A 133 8.50 -18.49 16.24
C GLU A 133 8.23 -17.15 15.52
N TRP A 134 7.83 -17.20 14.25
CA TRP A 134 7.62 -16.01 13.43
C TRP A 134 6.20 -15.44 13.51
N ALA A 135 5.23 -16.28 13.83
CA ALA A 135 3.82 -15.94 14.02
C ALA A 135 3.33 -16.47 15.39
N PRO A 136 3.78 -15.89 16.51
CA PRO A 136 3.44 -16.39 17.85
C PRO A 136 1.94 -16.36 18.17
N LYS A 137 1.18 -15.50 17.48
CA LYS A 137 -0.27 -15.36 17.61
C LYS A 137 -1.07 -16.37 16.77
N ALA A 138 -0.46 -17.05 15.80
CA ALA A 138 -1.15 -18.06 14.99
C ALA A 138 -1.50 -19.28 15.85
N THR A 139 -2.68 -19.83 15.65
CA THR A 139 -3.16 -21.06 16.30
C THR A 139 -2.54 -22.31 15.66
N ASP A 140 -2.49 -23.41 16.40
CA ASP A 140 -1.94 -24.67 15.87
C ASP A 140 -2.73 -25.18 14.64
N GLU A 141 -4.03 -24.89 14.59
CA GLU A 141 -4.90 -25.20 13.44
C GLU A 141 -4.50 -24.38 12.20
N GLU A 142 -4.31 -23.07 12.34
CA GLU A 142 -3.83 -22.21 11.24
C GLU A 142 -2.44 -22.64 10.74
N LEU A 143 -1.54 -22.99 11.66
CA LEU A 143 -0.20 -23.50 11.31
C LEU A 143 -0.30 -24.81 10.51
N ALA A 144 -1.11 -25.76 10.97
CA ALA A 144 -1.33 -27.03 10.29
C ALA A 144 -1.98 -26.84 8.91
N ALA A 145 -2.98 -25.97 8.79
CA ALA A 145 -3.63 -25.64 7.53
C ALA A 145 -2.64 -25.02 6.52
N GLY A 146 -1.87 -24.01 6.96
CA GLY A 146 -0.87 -23.36 6.11
C GLY A 146 0.20 -24.33 5.61
N MET A 147 0.72 -25.20 6.47
CA MET A 147 1.67 -26.25 6.08
C MET A 147 1.07 -27.24 5.09
N LYS A 148 -0.17 -27.67 5.31
CA LYS A 148 -0.86 -28.62 4.42
C LYS A 148 -1.06 -28.02 3.02
N GLU A 149 -1.65 -26.82 2.95
CA GLU A 149 -1.90 -26.14 1.67
C GLU A 149 -0.60 -25.85 0.92
N ALA A 150 0.47 -25.46 1.62
CA ALA A 150 1.77 -25.23 1.01
C ALA A 150 2.33 -26.51 0.37
N ASN A 151 2.27 -27.64 1.08
CA ASN A 151 2.72 -28.93 0.54
C ASN A 151 1.91 -29.36 -0.68
N GLU A 152 0.59 -29.18 -0.66
CA GLU A 152 -0.29 -29.49 -1.79
C GLU A 152 0.06 -28.64 -3.03
N VAL A 153 0.37 -27.36 -2.85
CA VAL A 153 0.79 -26.48 -3.95
C VAL A 153 2.18 -26.89 -4.44
N VAL A 154 3.16 -27.03 -3.56
CA VAL A 154 4.54 -27.41 -3.94
C VAL A 154 4.56 -28.73 -4.71
N ALA A 155 3.79 -29.74 -4.27
CA ALA A 155 3.72 -31.04 -4.92
C ALA A 155 3.27 -30.94 -6.39
N LYS A 156 2.39 -29.99 -6.74
CA LYS A 156 1.94 -29.77 -8.13
C LYS A 156 3.06 -29.30 -9.05
N TYR A 157 4.00 -28.51 -8.52
CA TYR A 157 5.07 -27.91 -9.31
C TYR A 157 6.36 -28.74 -9.30
N ARG A 158 6.62 -29.51 -8.23
CA ARG A 158 7.93 -30.12 -7.95
C ARG A 158 8.48 -31.02 -9.06
N GLU A 159 7.61 -31.72 -9.77
CA GLU A 159 7.97 -32.63 -10.87
C GLU A 159 7.74 -31.99 -12.25
N GLY A 160 7.14 -30.79 -12.30
CA GLY A 160 6.76 -30.10 -13.53
C GLY A 160 7.86 -29.22 -14.11
N PRO A 161 7.75 -28.84 -15.41
CA PRO A 161 8.69 -27.92 -16.05
C PRO A 161 8.73 -26.53 -15.40
N GLU A 162 7.68 -26.16 -14.67
CA GLU A 162 7.53 -24.88 -13.98
C GLU A 162 8.26 -24.82 -12.64
N TRP A 163 8.85 -25.93 -12.16
CA TRP A 163 9.48 -26.00 -10.83
C TRP A 163 10.53 -24.92 -10.59
N GLN A 164 11.40 -24.66 -11.57
CA GLN A 164 12.45 -23.66 -11.43
C GLN A 164 11.88 -22.24 -11.31
N GLN A 165 10.82 -21.93 -12.06
CA GLN A 165 10.13 -20.65 -11.94
C GLN A 165 9.41 -20.53 -10.59
N PHE A 166 8.79 -21.62 -10.12
CA PHE A 166 8.15 -21.67 -8.81
C PHE A 166 9.16 -21.45 -7.68
N MET A 167 10.32 -22.12 -7.72
CA MET A 167 11.42 -21.90 -6.78
C MET A 167 11.90 -20.45 -6.82
N PHE A 168 12.14 -19.90 -8.00
CA PHE A 168 12.59 -18.51 -8.17
C PHE A 168 11.58 -17.53 -7.57
N ASN A 169 10.29 -17.69 -7.86
CA ASN A 169 9.22 -16.81 -7.37
C ASN A 169 9.06 -16.87 -5.85
N ASN A 170 9.35 -18.02 -5.23
CA ASN A 170 9.18 -18.22 -3.80
C ASN A 170 10.47 -18.00 -2.98
N ASN A 171 11.65 -18.09 -3.60
CA ASN A 171 12.96 -17.90 -2.96
C ASN A 171 13.73 -16.72 -3.59
N ASN A 172 13.18 -15.51 -3.47
CA ASN A 172 13.85 -14.27 -3.88
C ASN A 172 13.54 -13.14 -2.90
N LEU A 173 14.44 -12.15 -2.81
CA LEU A 173 14.32 -11.01 -1.89
C LEU A 173 13.13 -10.07 -2.22
N GLY A 174 12.59 -10.14 -3.43
CA GLY A 174 11.40 -9.39 -3.85
C GLY A 174 10.08 -10.06 -3.45
N ASN A 175 10.11 -11.29 -2.94
CA ASN A 175 8.91 -11.98 -2.48
C ASN A 175 8.45 -11.39 -1.13
N LYS A 176 7.58 -10.39 -1.18
CA LYS A 176 7.04 -9.68 -0.01
C LYS A 176 5.96 -10.53 0.68
N LEU A 177 6.35 -11.26 1.70
CA LEU A 177 5.51 -12.26 2.36
C LEU A 177 4.64 -11.70 3.49
N GLN A 178 5.01 -10.56 4.06
CA GLN A 178 4.24 -9.87 5.10
C GLN A 178 4.72 -8.43 5.24
N GLY A 179 3.82 -7.46 5.27
CA GLY A 179 4.12 -6.08 5.64
C GLY A 179 4.37 -5.95 7.14
N LEU A 180 5.39 -5.14 7.48
CA LEU A 180 5.77 -4.80 8.84
C LEU A 180 5.88 -3.29 8.94
N LEU A 181 5.33 -2.72 10.01
CA LEU A 181 5.25 -1.29 10.21
C LEU A 181 5.72 -0.97 11.63
N TYR A 182 6.82 -0.24 11.76
CA TYR A 182 7.29 0.25 13.06
C TYR A 182 6.96 1.73 13.18
N ALA A 183 6.11 2.08 14.14
CA ALA A 183 5.66 3.46 14.33
C ALA A 183 6.22 4.04 15.64
N LYS A 184 6.91 5.17 15.52
CA LYS A 184 7.48 5.90 16.66
C LYS A 184 6.96 7.33 16.70
N ILE A 185 6.53 7.79 17.87
CA ILE A 185 6.09 9.17 18.08
C ILE A 185 7.30 10.07 18.29
N ASN A 186 7.41 11.13 17.48
CA ASN A 186 8.36 12.20 17.71
C ASN A 186 7.70 13.32 18.53
N ALA A 187 7.79 13.20 19.86
CA ALA A 187 7.15 14.14 20.78
C ALA A 187 7.56 15.61 20.59
N ARG A 188 8.75 15.89 20.04
CA ARG A 188 9.22 17.27 19.81
C ARG A 188 8.54 17.96 18.63
N LYS A 189 8.18 17.18 17.60
CA LYS A 189 7.58 17.67 16.35
C LYS A 189 6.10 17.32 16.23
N CYS A 190 5.59 16.49 17.12
CA CYS A 190 4.25 15.93 17.08
C CYS A 190 3.89 15.26 15.74
N ASN A 191 4.83 14.48 15.23
CA ASN A 191 4.69 13.70 14.02
C ASN A 191 5.13 12.24 14.27
N LEU A 192 4.88 11.35 13.32
CA LEU A 192 5.31 9.96 13.40
C LEU A 192 6.53 9.72 12.51
N THR A 193 7.48 8.95 13.01
CA THR A 193 8.46 8.27 12.19
C THR A 193 7.93 6.87 11.92
N ILE A 194 7.78 6.54 10.64
CA ILE A 194 7.33 5.23 10.20
C ILE A 194 8.49 4.52 9.53
N THR A 195 8.85 3.34 10.03
CA THR A 195 9.76 2.42 9.34
C THR A 195 8.89 1.35 8.69
N ASP A 196 8.67 1.54 7.39
CA ASP A 196 7.88 0.64 6.55
C ASP A 196 8.78 -0.46 5.97
N MET A 197 8.52 -1.68 6.38
CA MET A 197 9.32 -2.85 6.04
C MET A 197 8.42 -3.95 5.47
N TYR A 198 9.04 -4.93 4.83
CA TYR A 198 8.40 -6.20 4.56
C TYR A 198 9.30 -7.34 5.01
N MET A 199 8.67 -8.42 5.41
CA MET A 199 9.32 -9.69 5.67
C MET A 199 9.39 -10.49 4.37
N THR A 200 10.55 -11.08 4.12
CA THR A 200 10.76 -12.08 3.08
C THR A 200 11.50 -13.30 3.65
N ILE A 201 11.44 -14.42 2.95
CA ILE A 201 12.18 -15.63 3.27
C ILE A 201 13.11 -15.91 2.10
N TYR A 202 14.42 -15.88 2.37
CA TYR A 202 15.43 -16.15 1.37
C TYR A 202 16.45 -17.14 1.91
N ASN A 203 16.69 -18.23 1.17
CA ASN A 203 17.54 -19.35 1.55
C ASN A 203 17.24 -19.84 2.98
N GLY A 204 15.94 -19.99 3.28
CA GLY A 204 15.45 -20.55 4.55
C GLY A 204 15.49 -19.59 5.74
N LYS A 205 15.92 -18.35 5.53
CA LYS A 205 16.06 -17.33 6.57
C LYS A 205 15.01 -16.24 6.41
N ARG A 206 14.38 -15.87 7.53
CA ARG A 206 13.54 -14.67 7.63
C ARG A 206 14.43 -13.43 7.55
N LEU A 207 14.11 -12.53 6.64
CA LEU A 207 14.76 -11.24 6.46
C LEU A 207 13.69 -10.15 6.48
N GLU A 208 14.09 -8.96 6.89
CA GLU A 208 13.27 -7.74 6.78
C GLU A 208 14.00 -6.77 5.86
N ASP A 209 13.28 -6.17 4.92
CA ASP A 209 13.81 -5.18 3.99
C ASP A 209 12.87 -3.98 3.90
N SER A 210 13.42 -2.81 3.60
CA SER A 210 12.68 -1.55 3.59
C SER A 210 11.80 -1.42 2.35
N ASN A 211 10.58 -0.93 2.54
CA ASN A 211 9.76 -0.47 1.42
C ASN A 211 10.28 0.88 0.89
N PRO A 212 10.13 1.15 -0.43
CA PRO A 212 10.68 2.35 -1.07
C PRO A 212 9.93 3.65 -0.74
N VAL A 213 8.93 3.62 0.15
CA VAL A 213 8.09 4.77 0.50
C VAL A 213 8.88 5.88 1.24
N GLY A 214 10.12 5.60 1.62
CA GLY A 214 11.08 6.56 2.16
C GLY A 214 11.03 6.65 3.67
N THR A 215 11.83 7.57 4.24
CA THR A 215 11.94 7.78 5.69
C THR A 215 11.31 9.10 6.13
N ASN A 216 10.39 9.64 5.34
CA ASN A 216 9.77 10.93 5.63
C ASN A 216 8.83 10.80 6.82
N ALA A 217 8.62 11.92 7.51
CA ALA A 217 7.73 11.94 8.65
C ALA A 217 6.26 11.87 8.19
N PHE A 218 5.41 11.31 9.04
CA PHE A 218 3.97 11.34 8.86
C PHE A 218 3.39 12.42 9.76
N VAL A 219 2.66 13.35 9.18
CA VAL A 219 1.98 14.45 9.88
C VAL A 219 0.50 14.16 9.98
N LYS A 220 -0.14 14.72 11.00
CA LYS A 220 -1.56 14.49 11.26
C LYS A 220 -2.37 14.96 10.05
N ASN A 221 -3.33 14.16 9.62
CA ASN A 221 -4.21 14.51 8.51
C ASN A 221 -5.12 15.69 8.92
N ASP A 222 -4.90 16.83 8.31
CA ASP A 222 -5.75 18.03 8.39
C ASP A 222 -6.35 18.41 7.03
N LYS A 223 -6.17 17.56 6.01
CA LYS A 223 -6.52 17.84 4.61
C LYS A 223 -7.91 17.39 4.20
N GLY A 224 -8.60 16.66 5.07
CA GLY A 224 -9.98 16.22 4.86
C GLY A 224 -10.13 14.71 4.96
N GLU A 225 -11.25 14.22 4.46
CA GLU A 225 -11.59 12.80 4.47
C GLU A 225 -10.72 12.01 3.50
N LEU A 226 -10.39 10.76 3.85
CA LEU A 226 -9.58 9.85 3.05
C LEU A 226 -10.26 8.49 2.90
N LEU A 227 -10.02 7.82 1.77
CA LEU A 227 -10.47 6.46 1.53
C LEU A 227 -9.62 5.45 2.30
N TRP A 228 -10.28 4.62 3.12
CA TRP A 228 -9.66 3.57 3.91
C TRP A 228 -10.03 2.15 3.45
N GLU A 229 -10.66 2.03 2.29
CA GLU A 229 -11.06 0.75 1.71
C GLU A 229 -10.02 0.24 0.71
N HIS A 230 -9.85 -1.08 0.67
CA HIS A 230 -9.01 -1.77 -0.30
C HIS A 230 -9.81 -1.98 -1.59
N CYS A 231 -9.22 -1.72 -2.76
CA CYS A 231 -9.84 -2.09 -4.03
C CYS A 231 -9.90 -3.62 -4.15
N THR A 232 -11.10 -4.19 -4.08
CA THR A 232 -11.29 -5.64 -4.15
C THR A 232 -11.36 -6.13 -5.59
N ASP A 233 -11.67 -5.24 -6.51
CA ASP A 233 -11.86 -5.58 -7.92
C ASP A 233 -11.46 -4.41 -8.83
N SER A 234 -10.38 -4.60 -9.59
CA SER A 234 -9.89 -3.65 -10.59
C SER A 234 -10.41 -3.95 -12.00
N GLY A 235 -11.15 -5.05 -12.16
CA GLY A 235 -11.58 -5.59 -13.45
C GLY A 235 -12.94 -5.07 -13.89
N ASP A 236 -13.79 -4.63 -12.95
CA ASP A 236 -15.18 -4.36 -13.28
C ASP A 236 -15.58 -2.89 -13.28
N LEU A 237 -14.70 -1.98 -12.85
CA LEU A 237 -14.90 -0.54 -13.04
C LEU A 237 -14.19 -0.08 -14.32
N TYR A 238 -14.96 0.42 -15.28
CA TYR A 238 -14.46 0.79 -16.60
C TYR A 238 -14.59 2.29 -16.84
N ALA A 239 -13.47 2.93 -17.18
CA ALA A 239 -13.46 4.30 -17.71
C ALA A 239 -13.69 4.32 -19.23
N ARG A 240 -14.57 5.22 -19.68
CA ARG A 240 -14.99 5.38 -21.08
C ARG A 240 -15.13 6.85 -21.45
N LYS A 241 -15.05 7.15 -22.76
CA LYS A 241 -15.26 8.50 -23.32
C LYS A 241 -16.73 8.84 -23.57
N THR A 242 -17.61 7.84 -23.52
CA THR A 242 -19.05 7.98 -23.77
C THR A 242 -19.83 7.64 -22.52
N GLY A 243 -20.87 8.40 -22.21
CA GLY A 243 -21.75 8.13 -21.07
C GLY A 243 -22.77 7.01 -21.29
N ASP A 244 -22.95 6.54 -22.52
CA ASP A 244 -23.92 5.49 -22.83
C ASP A 244 -23.50 4.16 -22.22
N PHE A 245 -24.40 3.50 -21.50
CA PHE A 245 -24.18 2.14 -21.01
C PHE A 245 -24.00 1.18 -22.20
N PRO A 246 -22.96 0.33 -22.21
CA PRO A 246 -22.70 -0.55 -23.35
C PRO A 246 -23.85 -1.55 -23.54
N GLU A 247 -24.35 -1.69 -24.77
CA GLU A 247 -25.44 -2.62 -25.08
C GLU A 247 -25.02 -4.09 -24.92
N LYS A 248 -23.72 -4.36 -25.12
CA LYS A 248 -23.10 -5.68 -25.02
C LYS A 248 -21.78 -5.59 -24.29
N GLU A 249 -21.48 -6.61 -23.50
CA GLU A 249 -20.24 -6.67 -22.73
C GLU A 249 -19.02 -6.84 -23.63
N GLU A 250 -19.16 -7.53 -24.76
CA GLU A 250 -18.08 -7.72 -25.72
C GLU A 250 -17.66 -6.41 -26.43
N ASP A 251 -18.54 -5.40 -26.41
CA ASP A 251 -18.29 -4.09 -27.02
C ASP A 251 -17.60 -3.11 -26.04
N ILE A 252 -17.31 -3.56 -24.81
CA ILE A 252 -16.61 -2.75 -23.80
C ILE A 252 -15.16 -2.56 -24.23
N GLN A 253 -14.86 -1.38 -24.77
CA GLN A 253 -13.49 -0.90 -24.92
C GLN A 253 -13.08 -0.14 -23.68
N ALA A 254 -12.42 -0.85 -22.76
CA ALA A 254 -11.84 -0.26 -21.57
C ALA A 254 -10.74 0.75 -21.94
N CYS A 255 -10.75 1.93 -21.33
CA CYS A 255 -9.71 2.92 -21.52
C CYS A 255 -8.55 2.69 -20.53
N TYR A 256 -7.64 1.76 -20.85
CA TYR A 256 -6.45 1.52 -20.03
C TYR A 256 -5.21 2.26 -20.56
N PRO A 257 -4.36 2.81 -19.68
CA PRO A 257 -3.13 3.51 -20.09
C PRO A 257 -2.16 2.64 -20.90
N ASN A 258 -2.03 1.35 -20.55
CA ASN A 258 -1.18 0.39 -21.27
C ASN A 258 -1.69 0.08 -22.69
N MET A 259 -2.95 0.39 -23.00
CA MET A 259 -3.54 0.30 -24.33
C MET A 259 -3.45 1.63 -25.11
N GLY A 260 -2.72 2.62 -24.56
CA GLY A 260 -2.57 3.95 -25.17
C GLY A 260 -3.81 4.84 -25.04
N CYS A 261 -4.78 4.46 -24.21
CA CYS A 261 -5.95 5.27 -23.97
C CYS A 261 -5.67 6.33 -22.88
N SER A 262 -6.07 7.57 -23.15
CA SER A 262 -5.95 8.70 -22.23
C SER A 262 -7.11 9.68 -22.43
N PHE A 263 -7.32 10.50 -21.41
CA PHE A 263 -8.32 11.57 -21.39
C PHE A 263 -7.59 12.91 -21.35
N ALA A 264 -8.11 13.92 -22.06
CA ALA A 264 -7.59 15.27 -21.93
C ALA A 264 -8.02 15.90 -20.59
N VAL A 265 -7.23 16.83 -20.08
CA VAL A 265 -7.67 17.68 -18.95
C VAL A 265 -9.02 18.33 -19.29
N ASN A 266 -9.96 18.29 -18.33
CA ASN A 266 -11.36 18.71 -18.46
C ASN A 266 -12.25 17.88 -19.43
N GLU A 267 -11.75 16.80 -20.03
CA GLU A 267 -12.58 15.80 -20.72
C GLU A 267 -13.42 15.03 -19.70
N GLU A 268 -14.67 14.69 -20.06
CA GLU A 268 -15.49 13.81 -19.21
C GLU A 268 -14.98 12.38 -19.29
N VAL A 269 -14.70 11.82 -18.12
CA VAL A 269 -14.42 10.40 -17.93
C VAL A 269 -15.66 9.76 -17.35
N HIS A 270 -16.22 8.81 -18.09
CA HIS A 270 -17.40 8.06 -17.66
C HIS A 270 -16.99 6.73 -17.04
N TYR A 271 -17.31 6.55 -15.77
CA TYR A 271 -17.05 5.34 -15.02
C TYR A 271 -18.32 4.49 -14.97
N HIS A 272 -18.24 3.28 -15.50
CA HIS A 272 -19.31 2.28 -15.42
C HIS A 272 -18.82 1.07 -14.67
N TYR A 273 -19.59 0.59 -13.69
CA TYR A 273 -19.40 -0.74 -13.15
C TYR A 273 -20.10 -1.77 -14.03
N LEU A 274 -19.38 -2.79 -14.48
CA LEU A 274 -19.84 -3.80 -15.44
C LEU A 274 -19.69 -5.24 -14.93
N GLY A 275 -19.23 -5.41 -13.69
CA GLY A 275 -19.13 -6.72 -13.02
C GLY A 275 -20.49 -7.36 -12.83
N GLN A 276 -20.54 -8.68 -12.78
CA GLN A 276 -21.81 -9.42 -12.69
C GLN A 276 -22.43 -9.37 -11.29
N ASP A 277 -21.59 -9.14 -10.29
CA ASP A 277 -21.90 -9.04 -8.89
C ASP A 277 -22.58 -7.71 -8.54
N GLY A 278 -23.71 -7.81 -7.83
CA GLY A 278 -24.45 -6.62 -7.37
C GLY A 278 -25.18 -5.83 -8.48
N ARG A 279 -25.29 -6.37 -9.70
CA ARG A 279 -26.15 -5.80 -10.76
C ARG A 279 -27.62 -6.15 -10.60
N GLU A 280 -27.99 -7.34 -10.12
CA GLU A 280 -29.40 -7.67 -9.93
C GLU A 280 -29.97 -6.95 -8.69
N ALA A 281 -31.00 -6.13 -8.89
CA ALA A 281 -31.63 -5.36 -7.82
C ALA A 281 -32.53 -6.26 -6.96
N LYS A 282 -32.36 -6.17 -5.64
CA LYS A 282 -33.18 -6.81 -4.63
C LYS A 282 -34.41 -5.95 -4.35
N GLU A 283 -35.56 -6.61 -4.27
CA GLU A 283 -36.82 -5.93 -3.97
C GLU A 283 -36.76 -5.22 -2.61
N GLY A 284 -37.25 -3.98 -2.55
CA GLY A 284 -37.28 -3.18 -1.33
C GLY A 284 -35.96 -2.52 -0.93
N CYS A 285 -34.90 -2.66 -1.74
CA CYS A 285 -33.60 -2.07 -1.48
C CYS A 285 -33.33 -0.82 -2.34
N THR A 286 -32.50 0.09 -1.81
CA THR A 286 -31.93 1.21 -2.57
C THR A 286 -30.41 1.07 -2.67
N TYR A 287 -29.81 1.75 -3.63
CA TYR A 287 -28.42 1.58 -4.02
C TYR A 287 -27.74 2.93 -4.13
N SER A 288 -26.55 3.04 -3.55
CA SER A 288 -25.78 4.28 -3.56
C SER A 288 -24.29 3.99 -3.59
N TYR A 289 -23.49 4.93 -4.04
CA TYR A 289 -22.04 4.78 -4.05
C TYR A 289 -21.33 6.08 -3.69
N ASP A 290 -20.11 5.93 -3.21
CA ASP A 290 -19.15 7.01 -3.06
C ASP A 290 -18.06 6.85 -4.13
N LEU A 291 -17.62 7.96 -4.71
CA LEU A 291 -16.55 8.00 -5.67
C LEU A 291 -15.35 8.74 -5.08
N TRP A 292 -14.18 8.16 -5.25
CA TRP A 292 -12.90 8.66 -4.75
C TRP A 292 -11.88 8.69 -5.88
N ALA A 293 -10.96 9.64 -5.87
CA ALA A 293 -9.79 9.66 -6.75
C ALA A 293 -8.53 9.79 -5.91
N ASN A 294 -7.58 8.88 -6.11
CA ASN A 294 -6.30 8.87 -5.40
C ASN A 294 -6.45 8.99 -3.87
N GLY A 295 -7.49 8.34 -3.34
CA GLY A 295 -7.85 8.35 -1.92
C GLY A 295 -8.61 9.57 -1.41
N LYS A 296 -8.90 10.57 -2.26
CA LYS A 296 -9.67 11.77 -1.90
C LYS A 296 -11.12 11.68 -2.38
N PRO A 297 -12.10 12.23 -1.66
CA PRO A 297 -13.51 12.13 -2.05
C PRO A 297 -13.77 12.99 -3.29
N LEU A 298 -14.46 12.42 -4.28
CA LEU A 298 -15.00 13.15 -5.43
C LEU A 298 -16.49 13.43 -5.24
N GLN A 299 -17.26 12.39 -4.93
CA GLN A 299 -18.72 12.46 -4.73
C GLN A 299 -19.13 11.42 -3.70
N LYS A 300 -20.18 11.69 -2.92
CA LYS A 300 -20.68 10.78 -1.87
C LYS A 300 -22.18 10.62 -1.97
N ASP A 301 -22.66 9.47 -1.51
CA ASP A 301 -24.07 9.10 -1.43
C ASP A 301 -24.83 9.24 -2.77
N VAL A 302 -24.11 9.04 -3.88
CA VAL A 302 -24.69 9.13 -5.23
C VAL A 302 -25.63 7.96 -5.42
N GLN A 303 -26.89 8.23 -5.75
CA GLN A 303 -27.88 7.17 -5.99
C GLN A 303 -27.56 6.45 -7.30
N ALA A 304 -27.53 5.13 -7.27
CA ALA A 304 -27.42 4.32 -8.47
C ALA A 304 -28.77 4.25 -9.21
N GLU A 305 -28.73 4.13 -10.53
CA GLU A 305 -29.93 4.03 -11.35
C GLU A 305 -30.48 2.60 -11.30
N LEU A 306 -31.81 2.46 -11.26
CA LEU A 306 -32.49 1.18 -11.44
C LEU A 306 -33.14 1.14 -12.82
N VAL A 307 -32.82 0.13 -13.62
CA VAL A 307 -33.36 -0.06 -14.97
C VAL A 307 -33.99 -1.43 -15.12
N ASP A 308 -34.97 -1.55 -16.02
CA ASP A 308 -35.46 -2.85 -16.47
C ASP A 308 -34.63 -3.32 -17.68
N ALA A 309 -33.87 -4.39 -17.51
CA ALA A 309 -33.02 -4.99 -18.54
C ALA A 309 -33.29 -6.50 -18.61
N ASN A 310 -33.61 -7.01 -19.81
CA ASN A 310 -33.89 -8.43 -20.05
C ASN A 310 -34.97 -9.03 -19.11
N GLY A 311 -35.95 -8.23 -18.70
CA GLY A 311 -37.02 -8.65 -17.79
C GLY A 311 -36.63 -8.72 -16.31
N LYS A 312 -35.45 -8.22 -15.93
CA LYS A 312 -34.98 -8.08 -14.54
C LYS A 312 -34.73 -6.61 -14.22
N LYS A 313 -34.85 -6.27 -12.94
CA LYS A 313 -34.36 -4.97 -12.44
C LYS A 313 -32.86 -5.06 -12.22
N GLU A 314 -32.13 -4.19 -12.89
CA GLU A 314 -30.68 -4.06 -12.75
C GLU A 314 -30.32 -2.71 -12.11
N VAL A 315 -29.26 -2.73 -11.30
CA VAL A 315 -28.60 -1.55 -10.74
C VAL A 315 -27.49 -1.12 -11.69
N ARG A 316 -27.57 0.12 -12.17
CA ARG A 316 -26.52 0.75 -12.98
C ARG A 316 -25.74 1.75 -12.15
N TRP A 317 -24.44 1.47 -12.02
CA TRP A 317 -23.49 2.33 -11.36
C TRP A 317 -22.74 3.12 -12.42
N HIS A 318 -23.07 4.40 -12.53
CA HIS A 318 -22.47 5.30 -13.52
C HIS A 318 -22.12 6.63 -12.88
N ASN A 319 -20.92 7.12 -13.18
CA ASN A 319 -20.49 8.46 -12.84
C ASN A 319 -19.76 9.14 -14.00
N ALA A 320 -19.90 10.45 -14.13
CA ALA A 320 -19.10 11.28 -15.03
C ALA A 320 -18.27 12.26 -14.21
N HIS A 321 -16.96 12.31 -14.45
CA HIS A 321 -16.04 13.20 -13.75
C HIS A 321 -15.07 13.88 -14.72
N LYS A 322 -14.64 15.10 -14.38
CA LYS A 322 -13.63 15.86 -15.12
C LYS A 322 -12.45 16.13 -14.19
N PHE A 323 -11.25 15.79 -14.64
CA PHE A 323 -10.02 16.11 -13.94
C PHE A 323 -9.47 17.46 -14.42
N ASP A 324 -9.01 18.28 -13.49
CA ASP A 324 -8.47 19.62 -13.75
C ASP A 324 -6.93 19.64 -13.91
N ALA A 325 -6.28 18.50 -13.69
CA ALA A 325 -4.84 18.32 -13.83
C ALA A 325 -4.51 17.03 -14.59
N ALA A 326 -3.36 17.04 -15.27
CA ALA A 326 -2.81 15.86 -15.92
C ALA A 326 -2.12 14.95 -14.90
N GLY A 327 -2.19 13.64 -15.13
CA GLY A 327 -1.57 12.64 -14.28
C GLY A 327 -2.30 11.29 -14.26
N PRO A 328 -1.69 10.28 -13.63
CA PRO A 328 -2.37 9.02 -13.32
C PRO A 328 -3.41 9.23 -12.21
N GLU A 329 -4.63 8.77 -12.45
CA GLU A 329 -5.73 8.85 -11.50
C GLU A 329 -6.30 7.46 -11.26
N VAL A 330 -6.23 6.99 -10.02
CA VAL A 330 -6.94 5.78 -9.58
C VAL A 330 -8.28 6.22 -8.99
N VAL A 331 -9.35 5.90 -9.70
CA VAL A 331 -10.72 6.14 -9.23
C VAL A 331 -11.24 4.89 -8.57
N THR A 332 -11.82 5.06 -7.38
CA THR A 332 -12.42 3.98 -6.60
C THR A 332 -13.89 4.29 -6.35
N MET A 333 -14.76 3.32 -6.63
CA MET A 333 -16.18 3.36 -6.36
C MET A 333 -16.50 2.42 -5.20
N VAL A 334 -16.92 2.97 -4.07
CA VAL A 334 -17.40 2.20 -2.91
C VAL A 334 -18.92 2.09 -3.02
N ARG A 335 -19.42 0.88 -3.24
CA ARG A 335 -20.85 0.63 -3.48
C ARG A 335 -21.54 0.19 -2.19
N TYR A 336 -22.79 0.64 -2.04
CA TYR A 336 -23.62 0.37 -0.90
C TYR A 336 -25.03 -0.05 -1.32
N GLN A 337 -25.60 -0.97 -0.54
CA GLN A 337 -26.99 -1.38 -0.64
C GLN A 337 -27.68 -1.05 0.69
N THR A 338 -28.86 -0.45 0.63
CA THR A 338 -29.70 -0.19 1.81
C THR A 338 -30.98 -0.98 1.70
N CYS A 339 -31.17 -1.96 2.58
CA CYS A 339 -32.41 -2.73 2.69
C CYS A 339 -32.94 -2.59 4.12
N GLU A 340 -34.27 -2.44 4.28
CA GLU A 340 -34.89 -2.31 5.61
C GLU A 340 -34.26 -1.20 6.49
N GLY A 341 -33.71 -0.15 5.84
CA GLY A 341 -33.03 0.96 6.49
C GLY A 341 -31.57 0.71 6.90
N LYS A 342 -31.00 -0.47 6.66
CA LYS A 342 -29.60 -0.78 6.95
C LYS A 342 -28.73 -0.63 5.71
N LYS A 343 -27.83 0.36 5.72
CA LYS A 343 -26.82 0.58 4.66
C LYS A 343 -25.62 -0.33 4.90
N GLU A 344 -25.29 -1.15 3.92
CA GLU A 344 -24.15 -2.08 3.94
C GLU A 344 -23.26 -1.81 2.73
N GLN A 345 -21.93 -1.80 2.94
CA GLN A 345 -20.96 -1.79 1.85
C GLN A 345 -21.02 -3.14 1.15
N THR A 346 -21.25 -3.12 -0.16
CA THR A 346 -21.30 -4.35 -0.96
C THR A 346 -19.93 -4.68 -1.53
N GLU A 347 -19.25 -3.69 -2.12
CA GLU A 347 -17.99 -3.92 -2.83
C GLU A 347 -17.25 -2.61 -3.14
N VAL A 348 -15.95 -2.72 -3.42
CA VAL A 348 -15.05 -1.62 -3.74
C VAL A 348 -14.33 -1.92 -5.06
N SER A 349 -14.72 -1.23 -6.12
CA SER A 349 -14.10 -1.42 -7.44
C SER A 349 -13.23 -0.22 -7.79
N CYS A 350 -12.14 -0.43 -8.53
CA CYS A 350 -11.25 0.66 -8.93
C CYS A 350 -10.81 0.59 -10.39
N ASN A 351 -10.38 1.73 -10.93
CA ASN A 351 -9.86 1.84 -12.28
C ASN A 351 -8.72 2.88 -12.33
N LEU A 352 -7.65 2.57 -13.07
CA LEU A 352 -6.58 3.52 -13.35
C LEU A 352 -6.80 4.16 -14.72
N VAL A 353 -6.85 5.49 -14.74
CA VAL A 353 -6.85 6.30 -15.97
C VAL A 353 -5.61 7.19 -16.04
N ASN A 354 -5.30 7.67 -17.25
CA ASN A 354 -4.26 8.67 -17.47
C ASN A 354 -4.89 9.92 -18.08
N VAL A 355 -4.69 11.07 -17.43
CA VAL A 355 -5.14 12.39 -17.89
C VAL A 355 -3.95 13.16 -18.45
N GLN A 356 -4.09 13.78 -19.64
CA GLN A 356 -3.02 14.45 -20.38
C GLN A 356 -3.33 15.90 -20.77
#